data_AF-A0A416DAF8-F1
#
_entry.id   AF-A0A416DAF8-F1
#
_cell.length_a   1.000
_cell.length_b   1.000
_cell.length_c   1.000
_cell.angle_alpha   90.00
_cell.angle_beta   90.00
_cell.angle_gamma   90.00
#
_symmetry.space_group_name_H-M   'P 1'
#
loop_
_entity.id
_entity.type
_entity.pdbx_description
1 polymer ?
#
loop_
_entity_poly.entity_id
_entity_poly.type
_entity_poly.pdbx_seq_one_letter_code
_entity_poly.pdbx_strand_id
1 'polypeptide(L)'
;MMNGTAANTFSPKANTTRGMLMTVLARHAGEDTTGGSVWYEKGMNWAKANGVSDGTNPQVNITREQLAAMLYRYAQNKKYDVSGAKSLDGYTDAQSVSSYAVPALQWANAAGVVTGKSGSKLDPKGYATRAEVAAMLMRFCENVEK
;
A
#
# COMPACT_ATOMS: atom_id res chain seq x y z
N MET A 1 -3.10 -5.16 11.32
CA MET A 1 -2.80 -3.86 11.98
C MET A 1 -1.30 -3.57 12.01
N MET A 2 -0.91 -2.29 11.93
CA MET A 2 0.51 -1.87 12.04
C MET A 2 0.99 -1.97 13.48
N ASN A 3 2.14 -2.61 13.70
CA ASN A 3 2.80 -2.62 15.01
C ASN A 3 3.74 -1.41 15.13
N GLY A 4 3.89 -0.86 16.34
CA GLY A 4 4.86 0.18 16.67
C GLY A 4 6.32 -0.29 16.47
N THR A 5 7.26 0.66 16.38
CA THR A 5 8.70 0.35 16.28
C THR A 5 9.34 0.04 17.63
N ALA A 6 8.61 0.28 18.72
CA ALA A 6 8.87 -0.10 20.11
C ALA A 6 7.51 -0.17 20.85
N ALA A 7 7.49 -0.68 22.09
CA ALA A 7 6.27 -0.99 22.85
C ALA A 7 5.21 0.12 22.93
N ASN A 8 5.57 1.39 22.71
CA ASN A 8 4.62 2.52 22.68
C ASN A 8 4.91 3.60 21.62
N THR A 9 5.73 3.31 20.60
CA THR A 9 6.12 4.35 19.61
C THR A 9 5.63 3.97 18.22
N PHE A 10 4.62 4.70 17.72
CA PHE A 10 4.10 4.51 16.36
C PHE A 10 5.06 5.03 15.28
N SER A 11 6.00 5.93 15.61
CA SER A 11 7.01 6.49 14.70
C SER A 11 6.44 6.97 13.36
N PRO A 12 5.45 7.89 13.36
CA PRO A 12 4.63 8.22 12.19
C PRO A 12 5.43 8.74 10.99
N LYS A 13 6.57 9.40 11.25
CA LYS A 13 7.45 9.99 10.23
C LYS A 13 8.46 9.00 9.63
N ALA A 14 8.62 7.81 10.21
CA ALA A 14 9.52 6.81 9.66
C ALA A 14 8.93 6.23 8.37
N ASN A 15 9.79 5.92 7.40
CA ASN A 15 9.37 5.25 6.17
C ASN A 15 8.97 3.80 6.46
N THR A 16 8.02 3.31 5.66
CA THR A 16 7.56 1.92 5.71
C THR A 16 8.26 1.13 4.63
N THR A 17 8.73 -0.08 4.95
CA THR A 17 9.31 -0.98 3.93
C THR A 17 8.24 -1.81 3.22
N ARG A 18 8.58 -2.35 2.06
CA ARG A 18 7.70 -3.28 1.32
C ARG A 18 7.27 -4.49 2.16
N GLY A 19 8.21 -5.09 2.90
CA GLY A 19 7.97 -6.23 3.80
C GLY A 19 7.05 -5.88 4.96
N MET A 20 7.09 -4.63 5.46
CA MET A 20 6.13 -4.15 6.46
C MET A 20 4.72 -4.16 5.88
N LEU A 21 4.51 -3.61 4.67
CA LEU A 21 3.19 -3.60 4.05
C LEU A 21 2.69 -5.03 3.75
N MET A 22 3.53 -5.91 3.20
CA MET A 22 3.17 -7.32 2.96
C MET A 22 2.68 -7.99 4.24
N THR A 23 3.40 -7.79 5.35
CA THR A 23 3.05 -8.35 6.65
C THR A 23 1.76 -7.74 7.21
N VAL A 24 1.54 -6.43 7.05
CA VAL A 24 0.32 -5.75 7.50
C VAL A 24 -0.90 -6.28 6.75
N LEU A 25 -0.81 -6.45 5.42
CA LEU A 25 -1.90 -6.95 4.60
C LEU A 25 -2.20 -8.43 4.87
N ALA A 26 -1.17 -9.26 5.09
CA ALA A 26 -1.36 -10.65 5.50
C ALA A 26 -2.12 -10.75 6.83
N ARG A 27 -1.71 -9.97 7.85
CA ARG A 27 -2.44 -9.90 9.13
C ARG A 27 -3.86 -9.39 8.97
N HIS A 28 -4.06 -8.38 8.12
CA HIS A 28 -5.40 -7.86 7.82
C HIS A 28 -6.29 -8.92 7.15
N ALA A 29 -5.69 -9.81 6.36
CA ALA A 29 -6.36 -10.96 5.78
C ALA A 29 -6.62 -12.12 6.77
N GLY A 30 -6.21 -12.00 8.04
CA GLY A 30 -6.42 -13.03 9.07
C GLY A 30 -5.26 -14.03 9.23
N GLU A 31 -4.12 -13.80 8.56
CA GLU A 31 -2.99 -14.72 8.57
C GLU A 31 -2.11 -14.57 9.83
N ASP A 32 -1.65 -15.71 10.35
CA ASP A 32 -0.60 -15.74 11.35
C ASP A 32 0.78 -15.51 10.70
N THR A 33 1.31 -14.30 10.90
CA THR A 33 2.65 -13.92 10.42
C THR A 33 3.75 -14.12 11.48
N THR A 34 3.49 -14.83 12.58
CA THR A 34 4.50 -15.08 13.61
C THR A 34 5.42 -16.23 13.22
N GLY A 35 6.69 -16.18 13.64
CA GLY A 35 7.70 -17.16 13.21
C GLY A 35 8.19 -16.93 11.77
N GLY A 36 9.11 -17.79 11.34
CA GLY A 36 9.93 -17.59 10.13
C GLY A 36 11.38 -17.26 10.48
N SER A 37 12.29 -17.50 9.54
CA SER A 37 13.71 -17.18 9.64
C SER A 37 13.93 -15.66 9.70
N VAL A 38 13.08 -14.88 9.02
CA VAL A 38 13.03 -13.42 9.11
C VAL A 38 11.62 -12.93 9.40
N TRP A 39 11.49 -11.82 10.13
CA TRP A 39 10.21 -11.35 10.66
C TRP A 39 9.11 -11.07 9.61
N TYR A 40 9.48 -10.80 8.35
CA TYR A 40 8.55 -10.54 7.26
C TYR A 40 8.30 -11.77 6.37
N GLU A 41 8.97 -12.90 6.61
CA GLU A 41 8.97 -14.06 5.70
C GLU A 41 7.57 -14.57 5.42
N LYS A 42 6.79 -14.85 6.47
CA LYS A 42 5.41 -15.34 6.31
C LYS A 42 4.53 -14.33 5.57
N GLY A 43 4.63 -13.05 5.91
CA GLY A 43 3.89 -11.98 5.23
C GLY A 43 4.26 -11.85 3.75
N MET A 44 5.55 -11.95 3.43
CA MET A 44 6.07 -11.95 2.06
C MET A 44 5.57 -13.18 1.27
N ASN A 45 5.63 -14.36 1.86
CA ASN A 45 5.17 -15.60 1.22
C ASN A 45 3.67 -15.56 0.95
N TRP A 46 2.88 -15.08 1.92
CA TRP A 46 1.45 -14.88 1.73
C TRP A 46 1.17 -13.87 0.60
N ALA A 47 1.88 -12.74 0.58
CA ALA A 47 1.68 -11.71 -0.44
C ALA A 47 2.03 -12.22 -1.85
N LYS A 48 3.05 -13.08 -1.97
CA LYS A 48 3.40 -13.79 -3.21
C LYS A 48 2.30 -14.74 -3.65
N ALA A 49 1.85 -15.62 -2.75
CA ALA A 49 0.83 -16.61 -3.04
C ALA A 49 -0.50 -15.99 -3.47
N ASN A 50 -0.82 -14.81 -2.94
CA ASN A 50 -2.07 -14.09 -3.22
C ASN A 50 -1.97 -13.04 -4.33
N GLY A 51 -0.81 -12.93 -5.00
CA GLY A 51 -0.59 -11.96 -6.07
C GLY A 51 -0.57 -10.49 -5.61
N VAL A 52 -0.51 -10.23 -4.30
CA VAL A 52 -0.43 -8.89 -3.71
C VAL A 52 0.94 -8.25 -3.98
N SER A 53 1.99 -9.06 -3.98
CA SER A 53 3.36 -8.64 -4.28
C SER A 53 4.16 -9.76 -4.91
N ASP A 54 5.26 -9.42 -5.59
CA ASP A 54 6.26 -10.38 -6.07
C ASP A 54 7.24 -10.81 -4.96
N GLY A 55 7.18 -10.16 -3.78
CA GLY A 55 8.04 -10.43 -2.64
C GLY A 55 9.47 -9.90 -2.78
N THR A 56 9.78 -9.18 -3.86
CA THR A 56 11.12 -8.66 -4.08
C THR A 56 11.38 -7.44 -3.18
N ASN A 57 12.65 -7.24 -2.79
CA ASN A 57 13.13 -6.07 -2.06
C ASN A 57 12.33 -5.74 -0.78
N PRO A 58 12.06 -6.71 0.14
CA PRO A 58 11.20 -6.51 1.30
C PRO A 58 11.73 -5.46 2.30
N GLN A 59 13.02 -5.17 2.28
CA GLN A 59 13.65 -4.20 3.18
C GLN A 59 13.72 -2.78 2.60
N VAL A 60 13.41 -2.59 1.31
CA VAL A 60 13.42 -1.26 0.68
C VAL A 60 12.17 -0.49 1.07
N ASN A 61 12.32 0.83 1.26
CA ASN A 61 11.21 1.74 1.51
C ASN A 61 10.21 1.71 0.36
N ILE A 62 8.93 1.58 0.68
CA ILE A 62 7.88 1.53 -0.32
C ILE A 62 7.58 2.93 -0.83
N THR A 63 7.41 3.07 -2.15
CA THR A 63 6.94 4.31 -2.75
C THR A 63 5.41 4.39 -2.71
N ARG A 64 4.84 5.59 -2.87
CA ARG A 64 3.38 5.76 -2.87
C ARG A 64 2.69 5.03 -4.02
N GLU A 65 3.30 4.99 -5.20
CA GLU A 65 2.73 4.21 -6.33
C GLU A 65 2.76 2.70 -6.06
N GLN A 66 3.80 2.19 -5.37
CA GLN A 66 3.91 0.78 -5.01
C GLN A 66 2.89 0.40 -3.92
N LEU A 67 2.67 1.29 -2.95
CA LEU A 67 1.63 1.13 -1.95
C LEU A 67 0.25 1.05 -2.61
N ALA A 68 -0.08 1.98 -3.52
CA ALA A 68 -1.34 1.94 -4.27
C ALA A 68 -1.47 0.65 -5.11
N ALA A 69 -0.40 0.23 -5.79
CA ALA A 69 -0.40 -1.02 -6.56
C ALA A 69 -0.63 -2.27 -5.70
N MET A 70 -0.01 -2.35 -4.52
CA MET A 70 -0.22 -3.47 -3.59
C MET A 70 -1.65 -3.47 -3.01
N LEU A 71 -2.23 -2.30 -2.68
CA LEU A 71 -3.62 -2.20 -2.24
C LEU A 71 -4.61 -2.59 -3.35
N TYR A 72 -4.34 -2.17 -4.58
CA TYR A 72 -5.15 -2.54 -5.75
C TYR A 72 -5.17 -4.05 -5.97
N ARG A 73 -4.01 -4.71 -5.94
CA ARG A 73 -3.91 -6.17 -6.05
C ARG A 73 -4.54 -6.90 -4.87
N TYR A 74 -4.42 -6.34 -3.66
CA TYR A 74 -5.13 -6.86 -2.48
C TYR A 74 -6.65 -6.79 -2.66
N ALA A 75 -7.18 -5.67 -3.15
CA ALA A 75 -8.60 -5.52 -3.47
C ALA A 75 -9.07 -6.56 -4.50
N GLN A 76 -8.28 -6.77 -5.56
CA GLN A 76 -8.54 -7.79 -6.58
C GLN A 76 -8.56 -9.20 -5.98
N ASN A 77 -7.57 -9.54 -5.15
CA ASN A 77 -7.50 -10.82 -4.45
C ASN A 77 -8.74 -11.05 -3.56
N LYS A 78 -9.20 -10.01 -2.87
CA LYS A 78 -10.41 -10.04 -2.04
C LYS A 78 -11.72 -9.89 -2.82
N LYS A 79 -11.65 -9.73 -4.14
CA LYS A 79 -12.81 -9.54 -5.04
C LYS A 79 -13.64 -8.31 -4.71
N TYR A 80 -13.02 -7.27 -4.16
CA TYR A 80 -13.66 -5.95 -4.00
C TYR A 80 -13.80 -5.25 -5.36
N ASP A 81 -14.68 -4.26 -5.42
CA ASP A 81 -14.87 -3.48 -6.64
C ASP A 81 -13.61 -2.65 -6.97
N VAL A 82 -13.04 -2.94 -8.13
CA VAL A 82 -11.85 -2.27 -8.68
C VAL A 82 -12.10 -1.68 -10.07
N SER A 83 -13.37 -1.55 -10.46
CA SER A 83 -13.78 -1.06 -11.78
C SER A 83 -13.71 0.47 -11.90
N GLY A 84 -13.82 1.19 -10.77
CA GLY A 84 -13.70 2.65 -10.74
C GLY A 84 -12.31 3.12 -11.17
N ALA A 85 -12.28 4.15 -12.01
CA ALA A 85 -11.06 4.82 -12.45
C ALA A 85 -11.30 6.31 -12.66
N LYS A 86 -10.40 7.15 -12.16
CA LYS A 86 -10.45 8.61 -12.33
C LYS A 86 -9.13 9.09 -12.91
N SER A 87 -9.21 9.96 -13.92
CA SER A 87 -8.02 10.53 -14.56
C SER A 87 -7.07 11.17 -13.53
N LEU A 88 -5.78 11.05 -13.80
CA LEU A 88 -4.71 11.65 -13.01
C LEU A 88 -4.27 13.02 -13.55
N ASP A 89 -4.86 13.52 -14.64
CA ASP A 89 -4.44 14.77 -15.31
C ASP A 89 -4.52 16.02 -14.43
N GLY A 90 -5.33 15.97 -13.36
CA GLY A 90 -5.39 17.04 -12.36
C GLY A 90 -4.15 17.10 -11.43
N TYR A 91 -3.24 16.14 -11.53
CA TYR A 91 -2.01 16.09 -10.75
C TYR A 91 -0.81 16.53 -11.59
N THR A 92 -0.02 17.44 -11.04
CA THR A 92 1.12 18.08 -11.72
C THR A 92 2.28 17.11 -12.01
N ASP A 93 2.31 15.97 -11.34
CA ASP A 93 3.33 14.92 -11.45
C ASP A 93 2.78 13.60 -12.00
N ALA A 94 1.61 13.62 -12.65
CA ALA A 94 1.00 12.42 -13.25
C ALA A 94 1.93 11.72 -14.25
N GLN A 95 2.76 12.47 -14.97
CA GLN A 95 3.74 11.93 -15.92
C GLN A 95 4.89 11.16 -15.25
N SER A 96 5.10 11.34 -13.94
CA SER A 96 6.10 10.58 -13.17
C SER A 96 5.59 9.23 -12.68
N VAL A 97 4.30 8.92 -12.89
CA VAL A 97 3.72 7.62 -12.51
C VAL A 97 4.28 6.54 -13.42
N SER A 98 4.79 5.46 -12.84
CA SER A 98 5.18 4.31 -13.65
C SER A 98 3.96 3.66 -14.32
N SER A 99 4.12 3.22 -15.57
CA SER A 99 3.07 2.59 -16.37
C SER A 99 2.32 1.47 -15.62
N TYR A 100 3.04 0.61 -14.89
CA TYR A 100 2.44 -0.48 -14.12
C TYR A 100 1.52 0.00 -12.97
N ALA A 101 1.73 1.22 -12.48
CA ALA A 101 1.00 1.79 -11.36
C ALA A 101 -0.16 2.70 -11.80
N VAL A 102 -0.26 3.04 -13.09
CA VAL A 102 -1.32 3.91 -13.61
C VAL A 102 -2.72 3.36 -13.28
N PRO A 103 -3.05 2.08 -13.55
CA PRO A 103 -4.39 1.58 -13.24
C PRO A 103 -4.68 1.62 -11.74
N ALA A 104 -3.70 1.25 -10.92
CA ALA A 104 -3.84 1.25 -9.47
C ALA A 104 -4.03 2.65 -8.89
N LEU A 105 -3.34 3.66 -9.42
CA LEU A 105 -3.49 5.05 -8.96
C LEU A 105 -4.78 5.69 -9.47
N GLN A 106 -5.22 5.38 -10.70
CA GLN A 106 -6.53 5.83 -11.20
C GLN A 106 -7.67 5.25 -10.37
N TRP A 107 -7.59 3.96 -10.04
CA TRP A 107 -8.54 3.32 -9.13
C TRP A 107 -8.47 3.91 -7.73
N ALA A 108 -7.29 4.04 -7.14
CA ALA A 108 -7.13 4.54 -5.79
C ALA A 108 -7.60 6.01 -5.66
N ASN A 109 -7.45 6.80 -6.72
CA ASN A 109 -7.97 8.17 -6.82
C ASN A 109 -9.51 8.19 -6.94
N ALA A 110 -10.10 7.27 -7.70
CA ALA A 110 -11.56 7.14 -7.80
C ALA A 110 -12.20 6.66 -6.49
N ALA A 111 -11.58 5.67 -5.85
CA ALA A 111 -12.03 5.07 -4.60
C ALA A 111 -11.69 5.92 -3.35
N GLY A 112 -11.04 7.09 -3.51
CA GLY A 112 -10.63 7.94 -2.39
C GLY A 112 -9.56 7.33 -1.47
N VAL A 113 -8.90 6.26 -1.89
CA VAL A 113 -7.79 5.62 -1.16
C VAL A 113 -6.54 6.51 -1.19
N VAL A 114 -6.23 7.05 -2.37
CA VAL A 114 -5.17 8.05 -2.55
C VAL A 114 -5.79 9.44 -2.60
N THR A 115 -5.25 10.31 -1.77
CA THR A 115 -5.45 11.76 -1.89
C THR A 115 -4.14 12.39 -2.31
N GLY A 116 -4.21 13.45 -3.12
CA GLY A 116 -3.05 14.28 -3.43
C GLY A 116 -2.37 14.84 -2.17
N LYS A 117 -1.07 15.09 -2.28
CA LYS A 117 -0.31 15.96 -1.39
C LYS A 117 -0.53 17.43 -1.77
N SER A 118 0.07 18.34 -0.99
CA SER A 118 0.08 19.77 -1.29
C SER A 118 0.54 20.07 -2.72
N GLY A 119 -0.06 21.09 -3.33
CA GLY A 119 0.27 21.52 -4.70
C GLY A 119 -0.21 20.56 -5.79
N SER A 120 -1.28 19.80 -5.55
CA SER A 120 -1.86 18.87 -6.53
C SER A 120 -0.86 17.84 -7.04
N LYS A 121 -0.17 17.16 -6.10
CA LYS A 121 0.83 16.11 -6.41
C LYS A 121 0.39 14.75 -5.91
N LEU A 122 0.63 13.69 -6.67
CA LEU A 122 0.52 12.31 -6.20
C LEU A 122 1.75 11.87 -5.40
N ASP A 123 2.90 12.42 -5.76
CA ASP A 123 4.24 12.04 -5.31
C ASP A 123 4.49 10.52 -5.50
N PRO A 124 4.36 9.99 -6.73
CA PRO A 124 4.33 8.53 -6.96
C PRO A 124 5.63 7.84 -6.57
N LYS A 125 6.77 8.54 -6.70
CA LYS A 125 8.11 8.05 -6.37
C LYS A 125 8.55 8.35 -4.94
N GLY A 126 7.84 9.23 -4.24
CA GLY A 126 8.11 9.51 -2.83
C GLY A 126 7.89 8.29 -1.95
N TYR A 127 8.75 8.12 -0.95
CA TYR A 127 8.58 7.07 0.05
C TYR A 127 7.39 7.35 0.96
N ALA A 128 6.61 6.30 1.23
CA ALA A 128 5.46 6.40 2.11
C ALA A 128 5.89 6.28 3.58
N THR A 129 5.58 7.32 4.36
CA THR A 129 5.75 7.28 5.82
C THR A 129 4.71 6.35 6.44
N ARG A 130 4.95 5.91 7.68
CA ARG A 130 3.99 5.07 8.42
C ARG A 130 2.62 5.74 8.58
N ALA A 131 2.59 7.06 8.79
CA ALA A 131 1.34 7.82 8.83
C ALA A 131 0.62 7.82 7.48
N GLU A 132 1.34 7.99 6.37
CA GLU A 132 0.75 7.95 5.03
C GLU A 132 0.20 6.56 4.68
N VAL A 133 0.95 5.50 4.98
CA VAL A 133 0.48 4.13 4.79
C VAL A 133 -0.78 3.87 5.64
N ALA A 134 -0.82 4.34 6.88
CA ALA A 134 -1.96 4.15 7.77
C ALA A 134 -3.20 4.90 7.28
N ALA A 135 -3.03 6.14 6.83
CA ALA A 135 -4.11 6.93 6.25
C ALA A 135 -4.69 6.26 4.99
N MET A 136 -3.83 5.74 4.11
CA MET A 136 -4.29 5.03 2.91
C MET A 136 -4.97 3.70 3.23
N LEU A 137 -4.48 2.94 4.22
CA LEU A 137 -5.14 1.72 4.69
C LEU A 137 -6.49 2.01 5.34
N MET A 138 -6.61 3.07 6.14
CA MET A 138 -7.89 3.48 6.73
C MET A 138 -8.92 3.77 5.64
N ARG A 139 -8.56 4.62 4.66
CA ARG A 139 -9.45 4.94 3.53
C ARG A 139 -9.77 3.73 2.68
N PHE A 140 -8.83 2.80 2.53
CA PHE A 140 -9.08 1.53 1.89
C PHE A 140 -10.19 0.75 2.63
N CYS A 141 -10.06 0.60 3.95
CA CYS A 141 -11.08 -0.08 4.76
C CYS A 141 -12.44 0.64 4.71
N GLU A 142 -12.45 1.97 4.70
CA GLU A 142 -13.70 2.76 4.71
C GLU A 142 -14.42 2.78 3.35
N ASN A 143 -13.65 2.86 2.26
CA ASN A 143 -14.23 3.14 0.94
C ASN A 143 -14.31 1.91 0.03
N VAL A 144 -13.47 0.89 0.27
CA VAL A 144 -13.32 -0.28 -0.61
C VAL A 144 -13.83 -1.55 0.05
N GLU A 145 -13.42 -1.82 1.29
CA GLU A 145 -13.86 -2.99 2.07
C GLU A 145 -15.28 -2.73 2.59
N LYS A 146 -16.28 -3.31 1.92
CA LYS A 146 -17.70 -3.24 2.31
C LYS A 146 -18.27 -4.62 2.52
#